data_AF-A0A931MA68-F1
#
_entry.id   AF-A0A931MA68-F1
#
_cell.length_a   1.000
_cell.length_b   1.000
_cell.length_c   1.000
_cell.angle_alpha   90.00
_cell.angle_beta   90.00
_cell.angle_gamma   90.00
#
_symmetry.space_group_name_H-M   'P 1'
#
loop_
_entity.id
_entity.type
_entity.pdbx_description
1 polymer ?
#
loop_
_entity_poly.entity_id
_entity_poly.type
_entity_poly.pdbx_seq_one_letter_code
_entity_poly.pdbx_strand_id
1 'polypeptide(L)'
;MSKEETKDLLKALKPFSKQTIDLVMWLREFAWKTCKDANEIIYDNYNAVAFGWSVTGKLSHNICSIAVFRTNENIHFGFLYGNTLNDPDKILIGKGKQYRYLLVKV
;
A
#
# COMPACT_ATOMS: atom_id res chain seq x y z
N MET A 1 -6.03 1.64 -12.40
CA MET A 1 -7.27 0.86 -12.22
C MET A 1 -8.24 1.68 -11.38
N SER A 2 -9.53 1.54 -11.67
CA SER A 2 -10.60 2.12 -10.87
C SER A 2 -10.80 1.36 -9.56
N LYS A 3 -11.63 1.89 -8.67
CA LYS A 3 -11.94 1.25 -7.39
C LYS A 3 -12.60 -0.12 -7.57
N GLU A 4 -13.45 -0.26 -8.58
CA GLU A 4 -14.26 -1.45 -8.89
C GLU A 4 -13.42 -2.58 -9.50
N GLU A 5 -12.30 -2.24 -10.13
CA GLU A 5 -11.37 -3.18 -10.76
C GLU A 5 -10.51 -3.93 -9.72
N THR A 6 -11.06 -5.01 -9.15
CA THR A 6 -10.42 -5.77 -8.05
C THR A 6 -9.91 -7.15 -8.44
N LYS A 7 -10.22 -7.64 -9.65
CA LYS A 7 -9.94 -9.04 -10.06
C LYS A 7 -8.46 -9.40 -9.97
N ASP A 8 -7.60 -8.56 -10.53
CA ASP A 8 -6.15 -8.83 -10.57
C ASP A 8 -5.52 -8.72 -9.17
N LEU A 9 -6.00 -7.79 -8.35
CA LEU A 9 -5.58 -7.66 -6.96
C LEU A 9 -5.94 -8.90 -6.15
N LEU A 10 -7.20 -9.35 -6.21
CA LEU A 10 -7.66 -10.54 -5.50
C LEU A 10 -6.91 -11.80 -5.95
N LYS A 11 -6.60 -11.90 -7.25
CA LYS A 11 -5.78 -13.00 -7.78
C LYS A 11 -4.36 -12.97 -7.20
N ALA A 12 -3.74 -11.78 -7.12
CA ALA A 12 -2.42 -11.62 -6.52
C ALA A 12 -2.41 -11.92 -5.02
N LEU A 13 -3.50 -11.57 -4.32
CA LEU A 13 -3.65 -11.77 -2.89
C LEU A 13 -4.07 -13.19 -2.48
N LYS A 14 -4.48 -14.04 -3.43
CA LYS A 14 -4.90 -15.43 -3.18
C LYS A 14 -3.97 -16.27 -2.28
N PRO A 15 -2.63 -16.12 -2.32
CA PRO A 15 -1.73 -16.90 -1.47
C PRO A 15 -1.72 -16.49 0.01
N PHE A 16 -2.27 -15.34 0.38
CA PHE A 16 -2.23 -14.84 1.76
C PHE A 16 -3.40 -15.36 2.60
N SER A 17 -3.25 -15.31 3.93
CA SER A 17 -4.33 -15.65 4.86
C SER A 17 -5.56 -14.75 4.69
N LYS A 18 -6.74 -15.27 5.04
CA LYS A 18 -8.00 -14.52 4.97
C LYS A 18 -7.92 -13.22 5.79
N GLN A 19 -7.30 -13.27 6.97
CA GLN A 19 -7.18 -12.12 7.86
C GLN A 19 -6.33 -11.00 7.23
N THR A 20 -5.22 -11.37 6.59
CA THR A 20 -4.38 -10.46 5.81
C THR A 20 -5.16 -9.85 4.65
N ILE A 21 -5.90 -10.66 3.88
CA ILE A 21 -6.72 -10.16 2.77
C ILE A 21 -7.78 -9.17 3.27
N ASP A 22 -8.51 -9.49 4.34
CA ASP A 22 -9.56 -8.63 4.90
C ASP A 22 -8.98 -7.27 5.34
N LEU A 23 -7.83 -7.27 6.02
CA LEU A 23 -7.15 -6.06 6.47
C LEU A 23 -6.62 -5.22 5.30
N VAL A 24 -6.05 -5.87 4.27
CA VAL A 24 -5.56 -5.21 3.05
C VAL A 24 -6.72 -4.56 2.31
N MET A 25 -7.87 -5.23 2.19
CA MET A 25 -9.05 -4.68 1.53
C MET A 25 -9.66 -3.53 2.33
N TRP A 26 -9.65 -3.60 3.66
CA TRP A 26 -10.06 -2.47 4.52
C TRP A 26 -9.14 -1.26 4.32
N LEU A 27 -7.82 -1.48 4.30
CA LEU A 27 -6.84 -0.41 4.10
C LEU A 27 -6.93 0.19 2.69
N ARG A 28 -7.23 -0.64 1.68
CA ARG A 28 -7.53 -0.21 0.32
C ARG A 28 -8.73 0.74 0.29
N GLU A 29 -9.81 0.39 0.99
CA GLU A 29 -11.00 1.26 1.10
C GLU A 29 -10.66 2.61 1.78
N PHE A 30 -9.82 2.58 2.82
CA PHE A 30 -9.32 3.80 3.46
C PHE A 30 -8.55 4.68 2.47
N ALA A 31 -7.62 4.10 1.71
CA ALA A 31 -6.82 4.84 0.73
C ALA A 31 -7.69 5.45 -0.38
N TRP A 32 -8.69 4.75 -0.90
CA TRP A 32 -9.65 5.28 -1.87
C TRP A 32 -10.47 6.45 -1.35
N LYS A 33 -10.86 6.44 -0.07
CA LYS A 33 -11.59 7.57 0.54
C LYS A 33 -10.72 8.82 0.65
N THR A 34 -9.41 8.65 0.87
CA THR A 34 -8.45 9.74 1.02
C THR A 34 -7.94 10.26 -0.34
N CYS A 35 -7.73 9.38 -1.32
CA CYS A 35 -7.14 9.70 -2.61
C CYS A 35 -8.16 9.62 -3.77
N LYS A 36 -9.21 10.45 -3.72
CA LYS A 36 -10.38 10.33 -4.63
C LYS A 36 -10.06 10.43 -6.12
N ASP A 37 -9.06 11.23 -6.49
CA ASP A 37 -8.67 11.47 -7.89
C ASP A 37 -7.48 10.62 -8.35
N ALA A 38 -7.03 9.67 -7.52
CA ALA A 38 -5.88 8.84 -7.81
C ALA A 38 -6.27 7.51 -8.47
N ASN A 39 -5.38 7.01 -9.33
CA ASN A 39 -5.50 5.68 -9.91
C ASN A 39 -4.76 4.67 -9.04
N GLU A 40 -5.34 3.48 -8.86
CA GLU A 40 -4.64 2.34 -8.26
C GLU A 40 -3.74 1.67 -9.29
N ILE A 41 -2.50 1.41 -8.90
CA ILE A 41 -1.48 0.74 -9.71
C ILE A 41 -1.00 -0.46 -8.92
N ILE A 42 -1.23 -1.66 -9.44
CA ILE A 42 -0.60 -2.89 -8.92
C ILE A 42 0.76 -3.03 -9.60
N TYR A 43 1.78 -3.30 -8.79
CA TYR A 43 3.12 -3.57 -9.27
C TYR A 43 3.71 -4.72 -8.45
N ASP A 44 4.14 -5.77 -9.14
CA ASP A 44 4.71 -6.91 -8.46
C ASP A 44 6.12 -6.57 -7.96
N ASN A 45 6.39 -6.93 -6.71
CA ASN A 45 7.74 -6.97 -6.18
C ASN A 45 8.03 -8.44 -5.89
N TYR A 46 9.24 -8.92 -6.21
CA TYR A 46 9.61 -10.33 -6.07
C TYR A 46 9.23 -10.93 -4.71
N ASN A 47 9.31 -10.12 -3.64
CA ASN A 47 9.03 -10.54 -2.26
C ASN A 47 7.62 -10.15 -1.74
N ALA A 48 6.85 -9.35 -2.47
CA ALA A 48 5.61 -8.76 -1.96
C ALA A 48 4.62 -8.42 -3.07
N VAL A 49 3.32 -8.61 -2.79
CA VAL A 49 2.28 -7.97 -3.62
C VAL A 49 2.21 -6.51 -3.21
N ALA A 50 2.56 -5.60 -4.12
CA ALA A 50 2.54 -4.17 -3.87
C ALA A 50 1.58 -3.45 -4.82
N PHE A 51 0.95 -2.42 -4.30
CA PHE A 51 0.07 -1.56 -5.08
C PHE A 51 -0.04 -0.19 -4.40
N GLY A 52 -0.45 0.83 -5.15
CA GLY A 52 -0.53 2.19 -4.60
C GLY A 52 -1.36 3.13 -5.45
N TRP A 53 -1.51 4.36 -4.94
CA TRP A 53 -2.36 5.38 -5.52
C TRP A 53 -1.55 6.54 -6.06
N SER A 54 -1.76 6.86 -7.34
CA SER A 54 -1.10 7.97 -8.03
C SER A 54 -2.08 8.71 -8.91
N VAL A 55 -2.09 10.04 -8.81
CA VAL A 55 -2.93 10.92 -9.64
C VAL A 55 -2.52 10.83 -11.11
N THR A 56 -1.23 10.66 -11.39
CA THR A 56 -0.69 10.66 -12.77
C THR A 56 -0.56 9.26 -13.37
N GLY A 57 -0.90 8.20 -12.63
CA GLY A 57 -0.65 6.83 -13.04
C GLY A 57 0.83 6.41 -13.01
N LYS A 58 1.73 7.29 -12.53
CA LYS A 58 3.17 6.99 -12.39
C LYS A 58 3.49 6.55 -10.96
N LEU A 59 4.24 5.46 -10.82
CA LEU A 59 4.70 4.94 -9.52
C LEU A 59 5.57 5.95 -8.74
N SER A 60 6.38 6.74 -9.44
CA SER A 60 7.20 7.80 -8.83
C SER A 60 6.39 8.95 -8.25
N HIS A 61 5.08 8.99 -8.52
CA HIS A 61 4.14 9.97 -7.98
C HIS A 61 3.15 9.32 -7.01
N ASN A 62 3.45 8.11 -6.51
CA ASN A 62 2.60 7.45 -5.52
C ASN A 62 2.47 8.31 -4.25
N ILE A 63 1.22 8.54 -3.85
CA ILE A 63 0.87 9.22 -2.60
C ILE A 63 1.05 8.24 -1.44
N CYS A 64 0.43 7.07 -1.57
CA CYS A 64 0.57 5.97 -0.63
C CYS A 64 0.59 4.62 -1.37
N SER A 65 1.06 3.60 -0.67
CA SER A 65 1.14 2.23 -1.18
C SER A 65 0.87 1.21 -0.09
N ILE A 66 0.39 0.04 -0.46
CA ILE A 66 0.30 -1.14 0.38
C ILE A 66 1.25 -2.19 -0.20
N ALA A 67 2.08 -2.79 0.64
CA ALA A 67 2.89 -3.94 0.27
C ALA A 67 2.70 -5.07 1.28
N VAL A 68 2.30 -6.24 0.80
CA VAL A 68 2.06 -7.45 1.59
C VAL A 68 3.17 -8.45 1.31
N PHE A 69 4.01 -8.73 2.30
CA PHE A 69 5.20 -9.58 2.14
C PHE A 69 4.84 -11.06 2.17
N ARG A 70 5.36 -11.83 1.20
CA ARG A 70 5.03 -13.26 1.05
C ARG A 70 5.59 -14.14 2.17
N THR A 71 6.69 -13.72 2.80
CA THR A 71 7.40 -14.54 3.80
C THR A 71 6.73 -14.55 5.17
N ASN A 72 6.16 -13.43 5.58
CA ASN A 72 5.65 -13.22 6.94
C ASN A 72 4.30 -12.49 6.99
N GLU A 73 3.70 -12.23 5.84
CA GLU A 73 2.45 -11.48 5.68
C GLU A 73 2.45 -10.08 6.32
N ASN A 74 3.62 -9.49 6.58
CA ASN A 74 3.70 -8.12 7.06
C ASN A 74 3.09 -7.18 6.02
N ILE A 75 2.25 -6.25 6.50
CA ILE A 75 1.61 -5.23 5.67
C ILE A 75 2.31 -3.90 5.92
N HIS A 76 2.96 -3.38 4.88
CA HIS A 76 3.56 -2.05 4.91
C HIS A 76 2.59 -1.06 4.26
N PHE A 77 2.11 -0.09 5.03
CA PHE A 77 1.41 1.08 4.49
C PHE A 77 2.41 2.22 4.28
N GLY A 78 2.84 2.38 3.04
CA GLY A 78 3.97 3.21 2.63
C GLY A 78 3.58 4.58 2.09
N PHE A 79 4.52 5.51 2.20
CA PHE A 79 4.44 6.88 1.70
C PHE A 79 5.76 7.23 1.02
N LEU A 80 5.71 7.59 -0.27
CA LEU A 80 6.91 7.89 -1.05
C LEU A 80 7.70 9.06 -0.47
N TYR A 81 7.00 10.13 -0.07
CA TYR A 81 7.56 11.29 0.62
C TYR A 81 7.25 11.26 2.12
N GLY A 82 7.24 10.07 2.73
CA GLY A 82 6.90 9.93 4.13
C GLY A 82 7.81 10.70 5.10
N ASN A 83 9.04 11.01 4.69
CA ASN A 83 9.98 11.83 5.46
C ASN A 83 9.53 13.30 5.62
N THR A 84 8.60 13.79 4.81
CA THR A 84 8.05 15.15 4.93
C THR A 84 6.77 15.21 5.75
N LEU A 85 6.21 14.05 6.14
CA LEU A 85 5.02 14.00 6.97
C LEU A 85 5.36 14.40 8.41
N ASN A 86 4.43 15.11 9.04
CA ASN A 86 4.52 15.37 10.46
C ASN A 86 4.23 14.05 11.20
N ASP A 87 5.23 13.54 11.91
CA ASP A 87 5.18 12.28 12.65
C ASP A 87 5.46 12.52 14.15
N PRO A 88 4.54 13.20 14.86
CA PRO A 88 4.74 13.58 16.25
C PRO A 88 4.94 12.35 17.16
N ASP A 89 4.26 11.25 16.83
CA ASP A 89 4.29 10.00 17.58
C ASP A 89 5.44 9.06 17.17
N LYS A 90 6.24 9.45 16.15
CA LYS A 90 7.40 8.71 15.65
C LYS A 90 7.07 7.26 15.25
N ILE A 91 5.89 7.08 14.66
CA ILE A 91 5.39 5.75 14.26
C ILE A 91 5.85 5.35 12.86
N LEU A 92 6.33 6.31 12.05
CA LEU A 92 6.81 6.03 10.71
C LEU A 92 8.17 5.33 10.72
N ILE A 93 8.23 4.19 10.05
CA ILE A 93 9.41 3.35 9.93
C ILE A 93 10.11 3.64 8.60
N GLY A 94 11.45 3.66 8.62
CA GLY A 94 12.29 3.78 7.44
C GLY A 94 13.44 4.75 7.66
N LYS A 95 14.62 4.39 7.16
CA LYS A 95 15.85 5.22 7.24
C LYS A 95 16.29 5.77 5.89
N GLY A 96 15.53 5.48 4.82
CA GLY A 96 15.82 5.97 3.48
C GLY A 96 15.66 7.49 3.37
N LYS A 97 16.07 8.06 2.23
CA LYS A 97 16.01 9.51 2.00
C LYS A 97 14.59 10.08 1.96
N GLN A 98 13.60 9.31 1.50
CA GLN A 98 12.23 9.80 1.28
C GLN A 98 11.18 8.86 1.88
N TYR A 99 11.22 7.59 1.47
CA TYR A 99 10.18 6.63 1.82
C TYR A 99 10.07 6.38 3.33
N ARG A 100 8.84 6.37 3.83
CA ARG A 100 8.49 5.85 5.16
C ARG A 100 7.27 4.94 5.05
N TYR A 101 7.05 4.10 6.05
CA TYR A 101 5.87 3.25 6.11
C TYR A 101 5.42 3.01 7.55
N LEU A 102 4.16 2.64 7.70
CA LEU A 102 3.61 2.05 8.91
C LEU A 102 3.57 0.55 8.75
N LEU A 103 3.96 -0.17 9.80
CA LEU A 103 3.73 -1.61 9.88
C LEU A 103 2.31 -1.84 10.41
N VAL A 104 1.42 -2.31 9.55
CA VAL A 104 0.05 -2.67 9.92
C VAL A 104 0.07 -4.14 10.32
N LYS A 105 -0.30 -4.41 11.57
CA LYS A 105 -0.34 -5.77 12.12
C LYS A 105 -1.75 -6.32 12.00
N VAL A 106 -1.82 -7.62 11.73
CA VAL A 106 -3.06 -8.39 11.68
C VAL A 106 -3.53 -8.75 13.08
#